data_AF-A0A813MAA5-F1
#
_entry.id   AF-A0A813MAA5-F1
#
_cell.length_a   1.000
_cell.length_b   1.000
_cell.length_c   1.000
_cell.angle_alpha   90.00
_cell.angle_beta   90.00
_cell.angle_gamma   90.00
#
_symmetry.space_group_name_H-M   'P 1'
#
loop_
_entity.id
_entity.type
_entity.pdbx_description
1 polymer ?
#
loop_
_entity_poly.entity_id
_entity_poly.type
_entity_poly.pdbx_seq_one_letter_code
_entity_poly.pdbx_strand_id
1 'polypeptide(L)'
;MDATGSMGHLLDQVKNTICVMFERATDVLEEYSLPADSFEIQLVVYRDYDSLESVLQVSGWEIKPLNLRNFMNTVTARGGGDYEEAIEVGLWHVNQEQSKLKDPNFLNSLKTEFLKTELETIKANSIPVHTFYVMKGAEECFAEIAFLTGGQTGFLDVNSSNGADRLIDLITPLILNDVGTINGGMGSRLVEEYKKKYPKSYA
;
A
#
# COMPACT_ATOMS: atom_id res chain seq x y z
N MET A 1 5.59 -3.13 -1.11
CA MET A 1 6.17 -2.41 -2.27
C MET A 1 7.40 -3.18 -2.71
N ASP A 2 7.45 -3.52 -3.98
CA ASP A 2 8.61 -4.15 -4.59
C ASP A 2 9.76 -3.14 -4.74
N ALA A 3 10.96 -3.53 -4.31
CA ALA A 3 12.21 -2.80 -4.50
C ALA A 3 13.31 -3.66 -5.14
N THR A 4 12.95 -4.56 -6.06
CA THR A 4 13.89 -5.21 -6.98
C THR A 4 14.61 -4.21 -7.88
N GLY A 5 15.72 -4.61 -8.48
CA GLY A 5 16.57 -3.71 -9.29
C GLY A 5 15.82 -3.03 -10.45
N SER A 6 14.83 -3.70 -11.04
CA SER A 6 13.96 -3.16 -12.09
C SER A 6 13.09 -1.99 -11.61
N MET A 7 12.84 -1.90 -10.30
CA MET A 7 12.00 -0.88 -9.66
C MET A 7 12.72 0.44 -9.37
N GLY A 8 13.99 0.60 -9.74
CA GLY A 8 14.79 1.77 -9.39
C GLY A 8 14.14 3.12 -9.74
N HIS A 9 13.65 3.29 -10.97
CA HIS A 9 12.98 4.52 -11.39
C HIS A 9 11.57 4.69 -10.79
N LEU A 10 10.95 3.58 -10.38
CA LEU A 10 9.60 3.52 -9.82
C LEU A 10 9.57 4.03 -8.38
N LEU A 11 10.59 3.70 -7.59
CA LEU A 11 10.69 4.13 -6.20
C LEU A 11 10.65 5.67 -6.06
N ASP A 12 11.23 6.41 -7.00
CA ASP A 12 11.19 7.87 -6.99
C ASP A 12 9.81 8.43 -7.31
N GLN A 13 9.03 7.75 -8.16
CA GLN A 13 7.65 8.14 -8.44
C GLN A 13 6.75 7.87 -7.23
N VAL A 14 6.92 6.73 -6.57
CA VAL A 14 6.15 6.38 -5.36
C VAL A 14 6.35 7.44 -4.27
N LYS A 15 7.56 7.99 -4.09
CA LYS A 15 7.83 9.07 -3.13
C LYS A 15 6.93 10.29 -3.35
N ASN A 16 6.75 10.69 -4.60
CA ASN A 16 5.91 11.85 -4.92
C ASN A 16 4.43 11.52 -4.76
N THR A 17 4.00 10.35 -5.24
CA THR A 17 2.62 9.86 -5.10
C THR A 17 2.16 9.85 -3.64
N ILE A 18 2.98 9.34 -2.72
CA ILE A 18 2.64 9.27 -1.29
C ILE A 18 2.47 10.66 -0.69
N CYS A 19 3.34 11.62 -1.02
CA CYS A 19 3.20 12.98 -0.50
C CYS A 19 1.90 13.62 -0.98
N VAL A 20 1.59 13.50 -2.26
CA VAL A 20 0.34 14.05 -2.83
C VAL A 20 -0.89 13.40 -2.22
N MET A 21 -0.87 12.09 -1.97
CA MET A 21 -1.96 11.39 -1.28
C MET A 21 -2.21 11.94 0.13
N PHE A 22 -1.15 12.11 0.93
CA PHE A 22 -1.26 12.69 2.28
C PHE A 22 -1.79 14.11 2.23
N GLU A 23 -1.25 14.94 1.35
CA GLU A 23 -1.65 16.34 1.19
C GLU A 23 -3.14 16.43 0.82
N ARG A 24 -3.60 15.69 -0.19
CA ARG A 24 -4.99 15.73 -0.64
C ARG A 24 -5.96 15.15 0.39
N ALA A 25 -5.58 14.07 1.10
CA ALA A 25 -6.40 13.53 2.18
C ALA A 25 -6.55 14.58 3.30
N THR A 26 -5.43 15.15 3.75
CA THR A 26 -5.40 16.14 4.83
C THR A 26 -6.22 17.37 4.49
N ASP A 27 -6.07 17.90 3.28
CA ASP A 27 -6.80 19.08 2.80
C ASP A 27 -8.33 18.87 2.87
N VAL A 28 -8.83 17.69 2.46
CA VAL A 28 -10.27 17.36 2.59
C VAL A 28 -10.69 17.17 4.05
N LEU A 29 -9.85 16.54 4.88
CA LEU A 29 -10.17 16.34 6.31
C LEU A 29 -10.29 17.68 7.05
N GLU A 30 -9.37 18.61 6.80
CA GLU A 30 -9.34 19.93 7.44
C GLU A 30 -10.59 20.77 7.10
N GLU A 31 -11.07 20.70 5.85
CA GLU A 31 -12.32 21.37 5.44
C GLU A 31 -13.55 20.89 6.22
N TYR A 32 -13.53 19.64 6.67
CA TYR A 32 -14.58 19.04 7.50
C TYR A 32 -14.27 19.09 9.00
N SER A 33 -13.27 19.88 9.40
CA SER A 33 -12.81 20.01 10.79
C SER A 33 -12.40 18.68 11.43
N LEU A 34 -11.92 17.74 10.62
CA LEU A 34 -11.33 16.49 11.09
C LEU A 34 -9.82 16.66 11.31
N PRO A 35 -9.23 16.00 12.32
CA PRO A 35 -7.80 16.05 12.55
C PRO A 35 -6.99 15.51 11.37
N ALA A 36 -5.91 16.20 10.99
CA ALA A 36 -4.99 15.76 9.94
C ALA A 36 -4.28 14.43 10.26
N ASP A 37 -4.18 14.09 11.55
CA ASP A 37 -3.61 12.84 12.08
C ASP A 37 -4.67 11.73 12.25
N SER A 38 -5.82 11.84 11.57
CA SER A 38 -6.89 10.81 11.62
C SER A 38 -6.52 9.49 10.94
N PHE A 39 -5.37 9.41 10.27
CA PHE A 39 -4.87 8.19 9.63
C PHE A 39 -3.35 8.12 9.72
N GLU A 40 -2.84 6.89 9.68
CA GLU A 40 -1.40 6.60 9.64
C GLU A 40 -1.12 5.68 8.44
N ILE A 41 0.06 5.81 7.84
CA ILE A 41 0.52 4.91 6.78
C ILE A 41 1.87 4.32 7.18
N GLN A 42 2.02 3.01 6.99
CA GLN A 42 3.29 2.31 7.06
C GLN A 42 3.69 1.83 5.66
N LEU A 43 4.97 1.99 5.31
CA LEU A 43 5.54 1.43 4.09
C LEU A 43 6.30 0.15 4.40
N VAL A 44 5.93 -0.90 3.68
CA VAL A 44 6.57 -2.21 3.73
C VAL A 44 7.22 -2.45 2.38
N VAL A 45 8.53 -2.68 2.39
CA VAL A 45 9.34 -2.90 1.19
C VAL A 45 9.89 -4.32 1.22
N TYR A 46 9.60 -5.09 0.17
CA TYR A 46 10.13 -6.44 -0.01
C TYR A 46 11.07 -6.51 -1.22
N ARG A 47 11.92 -7.52 -1.26
CA ARG A 47 12.87 -7.83 -2.34
C ARG A 47 12.98 -9.34 -2.56
N ASP A 48 13.87 -9.77 -3.44
CA ASP A 48 14.21 -11.17 -3.66
C ASP A 48 14.74 -11.84 -2.38
N TYR A 49 14.53 -13.16 -2.29
CA TYR A 49 15.01 -13.98 -1.18
C TYR A 49 16.53 -13.96 -0.95
N ASP A 50 17.32 -13.65 -1.98
CA ASP A 50 18.78 -13.53 -1.89
C ASP A 50 19.24 -12.17 -1.34
N SER A 51 18.32 -11.25 -1.07
CA SER A 51 18.60 -9.95 -0.43
C SER A 51 18.89 -10.08 1.08
N LEU A 52 18.85 -11.30 1.64
CA LEU A 52 19.19 -11.66 3.02
C LEU A 52 18.55 -10.71 4.05
N GLU A 53 19.35 -9.98 4.82
CA GLU A 53 18.89 -9.04 5.87
C GLU A 53 18.07 -7.86 5.31
N SER A 54 18.08 -7.65 4.00
CA SER A 54 17.31 -6.59 3.32
C SER A 54 16.07 -7.09 2.57
N VAL A 55 15.70 -8.36 2.74
CA VAL A 55 14.49 -8.95 2.15
C VAL A 55 13.22 -8.19 2.56
N LEU A 56 13.19 -7.65 3.78
CA LEU A 56 12.10 -6.85 4.31
C LEU A 56 12.66 -5.57 4.96
N GLN A 57 12.09 -4.43 4.60
CA GLN A 57 12.37 -3.14 5.22
C GLN A 57 11.06 -2.41 5.49
N VAL A 58 10.86 -1.94 6.72
CA VAL A 58 9.57 -1.40 7.19
C VAL A 58 9.77 -0.03 7.82
N SER A 59 8.87 0.91 7.53
CA SER A 59 8.83 2.22 8.22
C SER A 59 8.09 2.14 9.57
N GLY A 60 8.14 3.22 10.34
CA GLY A 60 7.13 3.42 11.38
C GLY A 60 5.74 3.61 10.78
N TRP A 61 4.71 3.56 11.63
CA TRP A 61 3.42 4.18 11.32
C TRP A 61 3.61 5.70 11.32
N GLU A 62 3.28 6.34 10.21
CA GLU A 62 3.55 7.76 10.02
C GLU A 62 2.28 8.55 9.71
N ILE A 63 2.10 9.63 10.45
CA ILE A 63 1.08 10.67 10.22
C ILE A 63 1.59 11.81 9.30
N LYS A 64 2.90 11.84 9.01
CA LYS A 64 3.54 12.92 8.25
C LYS A 64 4.20 12.39 6.99
N PRO A 65 3.87 12.93 5.80
CA PRO A 65 4.44 12.45 4.53
C PRO A 65 5.97 12.60 4.46
N LEU A 66 6.53 13.58 5.15
CA LEU A 66 7.99 13.80 5.16
C LEU A 66 8.75 12.63 5.79
N ASN A 67 8.21 11.99 6.83
CA ASN A 67 8.87 10.86 7.48
C ASN A 67 8.90 9.64 6.56
N LEU A 68 7.79 9.38 5.85
CA LEU A 68 7.74 8.34 4.81
C LEU A 68 8.67 8.64 3.64
N ARG A 69 8.75 9.91 3.20
CA ARG A 69 9.72 10.34 2.17
C ARG A 69 11.15 10.09 2.64
N ASN A 70 11.47 10.41 3.89
CA ASN A 70 12.79 10.17 4.46
C ASN A 70 13.11 8.67 4.52
N PHE A 71 12.17 7.84 4.98
CA PHE A 71 12.29 6.39 4.93
C PHE A 71 12.55 5.91 3.49
N MET A 72 11.76 6.36 2.52
CA MET A 72 11.91 6.01 1.12
C MET A 72 13.26 6.43 0.52
N ASN A 73 13.89 7.49 1.02
CA ASN A 73 15.25 7.87 0.60
C ASN A 73 16.32 6.89 1.08
N THR A 74 16.02 6.06 2.09
CA THR A 74 16.89 4.97 2.54
C THR A 74 16.69 3.68 1.74
N VAL A 75 15.59 3.58 0.99
CA VAL A 75 15.25 2.39 0.20
C VAL A 75 16.05 2.40 -1.10
N THR A 76 16.91 1.41 -1.28
CA THR A 76 17.60 1.18 -2.56
C THR A 76 17.01 -0.02 -3.28
N ALA A 77 16.81 0.10 -4.59
CA ALA A 77 16.44 -1.01 -5.47
C ALA A 77 17.61 -2.01 -5.58
N ARG A 78 17.37 -3.27 -5.19
CA ARG A 78 18.37 -4.36 -5.21
C ARG A 78 17.66 -5.71 -5.42
N GLY A 79 18.34 -6.67 -6.03
CA GLY A 79 17.73 -7.95 -6.46
C GLY A 79 17.13 -7.84 -7.86
N GLY A 80 16.20 -8.73 -8.20
CA GLY A 80 15.62 -8.92 -9.53
C GLY A 80 16.41 -9.89 -10.42
N GLY A 81 17.09 -10.86 -9.80
CA GLY A 81 18.01 -11.79 -10.46
C GLY A 81 17.40 -13.19 -10.64
N ASP A 82 18.15 -14.22 -10.20
CA ASP A 82 17.77 -15.63 -10.36
C ASP A 82 16.80 -16.13 -9.25
N TYR A 83 16.40 -15.26 -8.33
CA TYR A 83 15.59 -15.62 -7.16
C TYR A 83 14.21 -14.98 -7.21
N GLU A 84 13.24 -15.65 -6.58
CA GLU A 84 11.85 -15.19 -6.53
C GLU A 84 11.71 -13.97 -5.61
N GLU A 85 10.82 -13.04 -6.00
CA GLU A 85 10.40 -11.90 -5.18
C GLU A 85 9.59 -12.36 -3.96
N ALA A 86 9.94 -11.88 -2.77
CA ALA A 86 9.33 -12.34 -1.52
C ALA A 86 8.08 -11.50 -1.11
N ILE A 87 7.08 -11.39 -1.99
CA ILE A 87 5.85 -10.60 -1.76
C ILE A 87 5.11 -11.03 -0.48
N GLU A 88 5.11 -12.32 -0.21
CA GLU A 88 4.51 -12.98 0.95
C GLU A 88 5.11 -12.51 2.27
N VAL A 89 6.37 -12.05 2.28
CA VAL A 89 7.00 -11.48 3.48
C VAL A 89 6.36 -10.12 3.83
N GLY A 90 5.93 -9.36 2.82
CA GLY A 90 5.16 -8.14 3.03
C GLY A 90 3.77 -8.41 3.62
N LEU A 91 3.08 -9.44 3.12
CA LEU A 91 1.76 -9.85 3.64
C LEU A 91 1.87 -10.45 5.05
N TRP A 92 2.92 -11.22 5.31
CA TRP A 92 3.25 -11.70 6.65
C TRP A 92 3.40 -10.55 7.63
N HIS A 93 4.12 -9.49 7.25
CA HIS A 93 4.25 -8.29 8.10
C HIS A 93 2.89 -7.65 8.39
N VAL A 94 1.98 -7.57 7.40
CA VAL A 94 0.60 -7.09 7.63
C VAL A 94 -0.09 -7.93 8.70
N ASN A 95 0.01 -9.26 8.61
CA ASN A 95 -0.56 -10.14 9.63
C ASN A 95 0.10 -9.99 11.01
N GLN A 96 1.40 -9.66 11.06
CA GLN A 96 2.06 -9.33 12.34
C GLN A 96 1.57 -8.02 12.94
N GLU A 97 1.36 -6.97 12.14
CA GLU A 97 0.77 -5.72 12.64
C GLU A 97 -0.66 -5.93 13.14
N GLN A 98 -1.41 -6.84 12.52
CA GLN A 98 -2.74 -7.25 13.00
C GLN A 98 -2.68 -8.12 14.26
N SER A 99 -1.71 -9.04 14.37
CA SER A 99 -1.57 -9.91 15.55
C SER A 99 -1.02 -9.16 16.77
N LYS A 100 -0.26 -8.06 16.57
CA LYS A 100 0.04 -7.11 17.65
C LYS A 100 -1.23 -6.49 18.26
N LEU A 101 -2.35 -6.50 17.53
CA LEU A 101 -3.67 -6.12 18.04
C LEU A 101 -4.47 -7.32 18.61
N LYS A 102 -4.01 -8.57 18.45
CA LYS A 102 -4.67 -9.80 18.96
C LYS A 102 -3.69 -10.97 19.23
N ASP A 103 -3.47 -11.25 20.52
CA ASP A 103 -2.94 -12.47 21.17
C ASP A 103 -1.52 -13.00 20.76
N PRO A 104 -0.54 -13.05 21.70
CA PRO A 104 0.86 -13.42 21.44
C PRO A 104 1.17 -14.91 21.10
N ASN A 105 0.20 -15.80 20.92
CA ASN A 105 0.47 -17.26 20.79
C ASN A 105 0.51 -17.85 19.37
N PHE A 106 0.48 -17.04 18.31
CA PHE A 106 0.24 -17.55 16.93
C PHE A 106 1.49 -18.07 16.17
N LEU A 107 2.70 -17.97 16.71
CA LEU A 107 3.94 -18.06 15.93
C LEU A 107 4.54 -19.46 15.67
N ASN A 108 3.76 -20.55 15.64
CA ASN A 108 4.32 -21.91 15.56
C ASN A 108 3.93 -22.77 14.34
N SER A 109 3.45 -22.17 13.25
CA SER A 109 3.30 -22.90 12.00
C SER A 109 3.54 -21.94 10.85
N LEU A 110 4.49 -22.25 9.96
CA LEU A 110 4.26 -22.29 8.50
C LEU A 110 5.57 -22.43 7.72
N LYS A 111 5.53 -23.31 6.71
CA LYS A 111 6.45 -23.39 5.58
C LYS A 111 5.63 -23.59 4.30
N THR A 112 6.01 -22.86 3.25
CA THR A 112 5.71 -23.04 1.81
C THR A 112 4.25 -22.98 1.32
N GLU A 113 3.25 -23.04 2.19
CA GLU A 113 1.87 -22.53 1.92
C GLU A 113 1.74 -21.03 2.20
N PHE A 114 2.87 -20.37 2.48
CA PHE A 114 2.98 -19.08 3.15
C PHE A 114 2.12 -17.99 2.50
N LEU A 115 2.24 -17.75 1.19
CA LEU A 115 1.41 -16.74 0.51
C LEU A 115 -0.09 -16.98 0.68
N LYS A 116 -0.56 -18.22 0.46
CA LYS A 116 -1.98 -18.56 0.60
C LYS A 116 -2.44 -18.45 2.05
N THR A 117 -1.61 -18.87 3.00
CA THR A 117 -1.95 -18.76 4.43
C THR A 117 -2.00 -17.31 4.91
N GLU A 118 -1.04 -16.48 4.48
CA GLU A 118 -1.06 -15.05 4.82
C GLU A 118 -2.29 -14.37 4.22
N LEU A 119 -2.67 -14.69 2.97
CA LEU A 119 -3.87 -14.15 2.32
C LEU A 119 -5.17 -14.61 2.99
N GLU A 120 -5.31 -15.88 3.35
CA GLU A 120 -6.50 -16.34 4.08
C GLU A 120 -6.62 -15.66 5.45
N THR A 121 -5.50 -15.36 6.12
CA THR A 121 -5.50 -14.60 7.38
C THR A 121 -5.96 -13.15 7.15
N ILE A 122 -5.42 -12.48 6.13
CA ILE A 122 -5.82 -11.11 5.73
C ILE A 122 -7.32 -11.05 5.41
N LYS A 123 -7.80 -12.02 4.61
CA LYS A 123 -9.21 -12.16 4.23
C LYS A 123 -10.11 -12.44 5.42
N ALA A 124 -9.71 -13.31 6.34
CA ALA A 124 -10.47 -13.60 7.56
C ALA A 124 -10.63 -12.36 8.46
N ASN A 125 -9.70 -11.41 8.38
CA ASN A 125 -9.76 -10.13 9.08
C ASN A 125 -10.42 -9.01 8.25
N SER A 126 -10.96 -9.31 7.06
CA SER A 126 -11.61 -8.36 6.16
C SER A 126 -10.71 -7.19 5.75
N ILE A 127 -9.42 -7.45 5.56
CA ILE A 127 -8.45 -6.44 5.14
C ILE A 127 -8.31 -6.51 3.61
N PRO A 128 -8.69 -5.45 2.87
CA PRO A 128 -8.52 -5.43 1.43
C PRO A 128 -7.04 -5.26 1.04
N VAL A 129 -6.57 -6.05 0.07
CA VAL A 129 -5.25 -5.88 -0.54
C VAL A 129 -5.42 -5.34 -1.95
N HIS A 130 -4.99 -4.09 -2.16
CA HIS A 130 -4.97 -3.49 -3.49
C HIS A 130 -3.62 -3.75 -4.14
N THR A 131 -3.62 -4.24 -5.38
CA THR A 131 -2.40 -4.65 -6.10
C THR A 131 -2.27 -3.91 -7.41
N PHE A 132 -1.07 -3.44 -7.75
CA PHE A 132 -0.85 -2.73 -9.01
C PHE A 132 0.38 -3.27 -9.71
N TYR A 133 0.21 -3.65 -10.98
CA TYR A 133 1.28 -4.27 -11.76
C TYR A 133 1.77 -3.32 -12.85
N VAL A 134 3.09 -3.33 -13.07
CA VAL A 134 3.78 -2.53 -14.10
C VAL A 134 4.18 -3.40 -15.30
N MET A 135 4.16 -4.72 -15.13
CA MET A 135 4.40 -5.71 -16.18
C MET A 135 3.23 -6.68 -16.26
N LYS A 136 2.81 -6.99 -17.49
CA LYS A 136 1.67 -7.87 -17.75
C LYS A 136 1.83 -9.27 -17.16
N GLY A 137 3.06 -9.76 -17.01
CA GLY A 137 3.32 -11.06 -16.39
C GLY A 137 2.84 -11.19 -14.94
N ALA A 138 2.74 -10.09 -14.20
CA ALA A 138 2.26 -10.06 -12.82
C ALA A 138 0.73 -9.92 -12.69
N GLU A 139 0.04 -9.63 -13.79
CA GLU A 139 -1.40 -9.29 -13.82
C GLU A 139 -2.27 -10.36 -13.15
N GLU A 140 -2.10 -11.62 -13.54
CA GLU A 140 -2.94 -12.72 -13.05
C GLU A 140 -2.79 -12.94 -11.54
N CYS A 141 -1.54 -13.02 -11.07
CA CYS A 141 -1.22 -13.21 -9.65
C CYS A 141 -1.73 -12.02 -8.81
N PHE A 142 -1.54 -10.78 -9.28
CA PHE A 142 -1.96 -9.59 -8.56
C PHE A 142 -3.50 -9.50 -8.54
N ALA A 143 -4.16 -9.79 -9.65
CA ALA A 143 -5.61 -9.85 -9.71
C ALA A 143 -6.20 -10.90 -8.75
N GLU A 144 -5.58 -12.07 -8.64
CA GLU A 144 -6.00 -13.10 -7.69
C GLU A 144 -5.91 -12.61 -6.24
N ILE A 145 -4.78 -12.02 -5.84
CA ILE A 145 -4.57 -11.44 -4.50
C ILE A 145 -5.65 -10.39 -4.16
N ALA A 146 -5.87 -9.44 -5.07
CA ALA A 146 -6.85 -8.39 -4.87
C ALA A 146 -8.28 -8.96 -4.80
N PHE A 147 -8.63 -9.86 -5.70
CA PHE A 147 -9.96 -10.48 -5.73
C PHE A 147 -10.26 -11.24 -4.43
N LEU A 148 -9.32 -12.04 -3.93
CA LEU A 148 -9.51 -12.85 -2.72
C LEU A 148 -9.76 -12.02 -1.46
N THR A 149 -9.23 -10.80 -1.43
CA THR A 149 -9.29 -9.90 -0.26
C THR A 149 -10.35 -8.80 -0.41
N GLY A 150 -11.05 -8.75 -1.55
CA GLY A 150 -12.00 -7.67 -1.86
C GLY A 150 -11.33 -6.33 -2.21
N GLY A 151 -10.05 -6.38 -2.57
CA GLY A 151 -9.29 -5.24 -3.04
C GLY A 151 -9.51 -4.91 -4.52
N GLN A 152 -8.66 -4.04 -5.04
CA GLN A 152 -8.70 -3.57 -6.43
C GLN A 152 -7.36 -3.86 -7.09
N THR A 153 -7.40 -4.13 -8.39
CA THR A 153 -6.19 -4.35 -9.20
C THR A 153 -6.18 -3.44 -10.42
N GLY A 154 -4.99 -3.14 -10.94
CA GLY A 154 -4.87 -2.39 -12.18
C GLY A 154 -3.44 -2.26 -12.70
N PHE A 155 -3.35 -2.02 -14.00
CA PHE A 155 -2.09 -1.63 -14.64
C PHE A 155 -1.69 -0.23 -14.21
N LEU A 156 -0.43 -0.13 -13.76
CA LEU A 156 0.21 1.12 -13.41
C LEU A 156 1.21 1.48 -14.51
N ASP A 157 0.82 2.43 -15.37
CA ASP A 157 1.74 2.97 -16.35
C ASP A 157 2.67 3.97 -15.68
N VAL A 158 3.92 3.57 -15.55
CA VAL A 158 4.93 4.27 -14.78
C VAL A 158 5.80 5.15 -15.65
N ASN A 159 5.59 5.09 -16.96
CA ASN A 159 6.20 6.01 -17.91
C ASN A 159 5.29 7.20 -18.20
N SER A 160 4.08 7.24 -17.64
CA SER A 160 3.17 8.38 -17.73
C SER A 160 2.79 8.92 -16.36
N SER A 161 2.43 10.21 -16.30
CA SER A 161 1.84 10.82 -15.11
C SER A 161 0.55 10.12 -14.66
N ASN A 162 -0.11 9.41 -15.57
CA ASN A 162 -1.38 8.73 -15.32
C ASN A 162 -1.27 7.62 -14.27
N GLY A 163 -0.12 6.94 -14.15
CA GLY A 163 0.06 5.90 -13.13
C GLY A 163 0.00 6.49 -11.71
N ALA A 164 0.77 7.55 -11.45
CA ALA A 164 0.75 8.23 -10.16
C ALA A 164 -0.65 8.77 -9.82
N ASP A 165 -1.31 9.42 -10.79
CA ASP A 165 -2.67 9.94 -10.59
C ASP A 165 -3.68 8.83 -10.27
N ARG A 166 -3.57 7.65 -10.93
CA ARG A 166 -4.41 6.48 -10.62
C ARG A 166 -4.24 5.96 -9.19
N LEU A 167 -3.00 5.91 -8.69
CA LEU A 167 -2.74 5.51 -7.31
C LEU A 167 -3.31 6.53 -6.32
N ILE A 168 -3.10 7.82 -6.58
CA ILE A 168 -3.63 8.90 -5.73
C ILE A 168 -5.16 8.81 -5.69
N ASP A 169 -5.81 8.64 -6.83
CA ASP A 169 -7.27 8.56 -6.96
C ASP A 169 -7.87 7.24 -6.49
N LEU A 170 -7.06 6.19 -6.28
CA LEU A 170 -7.51 5.01 -5.56
C LEU A 170 -7.40 5.25 -4.05
N ILE A 171 -6.19 5.55 -3.56
CA ILE A 171 -5.90 5.44 -2.13
C ILE A 171 -6.50 6.61 -1.35
N THR A 172 -6.51 7.83 -1.89
CA THR A 172 -7.04 9.00 -1.17
C THR A 172 -8.52 8.84 -0.85
N PRO A 173 -9.40 8.41 -1.79
CA PRO A 173 -10.79 8.08 -1.44
C PRO A 173 -10.96 6.97 -0.42
N LEU A 174 -10.10 5.94 -0.40
CA LEU A 174 -10.18 4.87 0.59
C LEU A 174 -9.91 5.42 2.00
N ILE A 175 -8.83 6.19 2.16
CA ILE A 175 -8.49 6.86 3.42
C ILE A 175 -9.67 7.71 3.90
N LEU A 176 -10.19 8.58 3.02
CA LEU A 176 -11.28 9.48 3.35
C LEU A 176 -12.57 8.73 3.70
N ASN A 177 -12.89 7.66 2.98
CA ASN A 177 -14.06 6.84 3.27
C ASN A 177 -13.95 6.20 4.65
N ASP A 178 -12.80 5.61 4.98
CA ASP A 178 -12.60 4.89 6.23
C ASP A 178 -12.59 5.84 7.42
N VAL A 179 -11.81 6.94 7.34
CA VAL A 179 -11.80 8.00 8.35
C VAL A 179 -13.19 8.58 8.54
N GLY A 180 -13.91 8.89 7.46
CA GLY A 180 -15.26 9.45 7.54
C GLY A 180 -16.30 8.46 8.07
N THR A 181 -16.14 7.17 7.81
CA THR A 181 -17.02 6.11 8.34
C THR A 181 -16.86 5.99 9.85
N ILE A 182 -15.62 6.02 10.35
CA ILE A 182 -15.31 6.03 11.78
C ILE A 182 -15.83 7.31 12.44
N ASN A 183 -15.68 8.45 11.77
CA ASN A 183 -16.07 9.78 12.29
C ASN A 183 -17.50 10.18 11.89
N GLY A 184 -18.50 9.33 12.19
CA GLY A 184 -19.91 9.70 12.07
C GLY A 184 -20.53 9.43 10.70
N GLY A 185 -19.97 8.51 9.91
CA GLY A 185 -20.61 8.00 8.69
C GLY A 185 -20.61 8.95 7.50
N MET A 186 -19.65 9.89 7.45
CA MET A 186 -19.54 10.87 6.36
C MET A 186 -18.57 10.46 5.24
N GLY A 187 -18.09 9.22 5.23
CA GLY A 187 -17.09 8.71 4.27
C GLY A 187 -17.42 9.05 2.81
N SER A 188 -18.64 8.74 2.36
CA SER A 188 -19.07 9.05 1.00
C SER A 188 -19.00 10.54 0.65
N ARG A 189 -19.30 11.43 1.61
CA ARG A 189 -19.26 12.89 1.39
C ARG A 189 -17.84 13.39 1.24
N LEU A 190 -16.91 12.89 2.05
CA LEU A 190 -15.49 13.22 1.94
C LEU A 190 -14.92 12.77 0.59
N VAL A 191 -15.31 11.57 0.13
CA VAL A 191 -14.94 11.07 -1.20
C VAL A 191 -15.52 11.91 -2.33
N GLU A 192 -16.77 12.37 -2.22
CA GLU A 192 -17.39 13.25 -3.20
C GLU A 192 -16.69 14.61 -3.28
N GLU A 193 -16.35 15.22 -2.13
CA GLU A 193 -15.63 16.50 -2.12
C GLU A 193 -14.22 16.35 -2.70
N TYR A 194 -13.50 15.27 -2.36
CA TYR A 194 -12.22 14.94 -2.98
C TYR A 194 -12.33 14.91 -4.51
N LYS A 195 -13.31 14.18 -5.07
CA LYS A 195 -13.49 14.06 -6.52
C LYS A 195 -13.86 15.38 -7.18
N LYS A 196 -14.56 16.26 -6.47
CA LYS A 196 -14.91 17.60 -6.95
C LYS A 196 -13.70 18.52 -6.97
N LYS A 197 -12.86 18.46 -5.94
CA LYS A 197 -11.67 19.31 -5.78
C LYS A 197 -10.50 18.86 -6.66
N TYR A 198 -10.32 17.56 -6.82
CA TYR A 198 -9.27 16.95 -7.64
C TYR A 198 -9.88 16.06 -8.74
N PRO A 199 -10.41 16.66 -9.82
CA PRO A 199 -10.96 15.89 -10.92
C PRO A 199 -9.87 15.06 -11.61
N LYS A 200 -10.25 13.86 -12.09
CA LYS A 200 -9.34 12.96 -12.80
C LYS A 200 -8.73 13.63 -14.02
N SER A 201 -7.41 13.50 -14.15
CA SER A 201 -6.62 13.96 -15.30
C SER A 201 -6.49 12.91 -16.41
N TYR A 202 -6.82 11.65 -16.13
CA TYR A 202 -6.55 10.51 -16.98
C TYR A 202 -7.86 9.88 -17.53
N ALA A 203 -7.75 9.33 -18.75
CA ALA A 203 -8.82 8.62 -19.45
C ALA A 203 -8.84 7.11 -19.11
#